data_AF-A0A850NNW3-F1
#
_entry.id   AF-A0A850NNW3-F1
#
_cell.length_a   1.000
_cell.length_b   1.000
_cell.length_c   1.000
_cell.angle_alpha   90.00
_cell.angle_beta   90.00
_cell.angle_gamma   90.00
#
_symmetry.space_group_name_H-M   'P 1'
#
loop_
_entity.id
_entity.type
_entity.pdbx_description
1 polymer ?
#
loop_
_entity_poly.entity_id
_entity_poly.type
_entity_poly.pdbx_seq_one_letter_code
_entity_poly.pdbx_strand_id
1 'polypeptide(L)' 'MEQELEYRGIRYVVGPQQGEIRRWAIYPDGAPKGGTASGVARTTRARGAFKEAVNNACAAIDEWLGRGADPVGCD' A
#
# COMPACT_ATOMS: atom_id res chain seq x y z
N MET A 1 11.25 -6.65 -10.32
CA MET A 1 10.96 -5.25 -10.67
C MET A 1 9.97 -4.69 -9.65
N GLU A 2 10.27 -3.52 -9.09
CA GLU A 2 9.33 -2.73 -8.27
C GLU A 2 8.35 -2.00 -9.20
N GLN A 3 7.09 -1.87 -8.79
CA GLN A 3 6.06 -1.14 -9.52
C GLN A 3 5.49 -0.04 -8.63
N GLU A 4 5.63 1.21 -9.08
CA GLU A 4 4.98 2.36 -8.46
C GLU A 4 3.55 2.47 -8.98
N LEU A 5 2.61 2.70 -8.06
CA LEU A 5 1.18 2.77 -8.31
C LEU A 5 0.59 3.94 -7.51
N GLU A 6 -0.58 4.41 -7.93
CA GLU A 6 -1.30 5.48 -7.25
C GLU A 6 -2.73 5.01 -6.92
N TYR A 7 -3.19 5.36 -5.72
CA TYR A 7 -4.57 5.15 -5.31
C TYR A 7 -5.03 6.33 -4.45
N ARG A 8 -6.15 6.96 -4.81
CA ARG A 8 -6.70 8.15 -4.13
C ARG A 8 -5.70 9.30 -3.95
N GLY A 9 -4.82 9.50 -4.95
CA GLY A 9 -3.78 10.53 -4.91
C GLY A 9 -2.59 10.21 -3.99
N ILE A 10 -2.49 8.98 -3.48
CA ILE A 10 -1.38 8.52 -2.65
C ILE A 10 -0.56 7.50 -3.43
N ARG A 11 0.75 7.75 -3.50
CA ARG A 11 1.70 6.86 -4.17
C ARG A 11 2.08 5.69 -3.26
N TYR A 12 2.18 4.51 -3.85
CA TYR A 12 2.65 3.30 -3.17
C TYR A 12 3.46 2.41 -4.12
N VAL A 13 4.30 1.56 -3.55
CA VAL A 13 5.21 0.68 -4.29
C VAL A 13 4.84 -0.76 -3.99
N VAL A 14 4.80 -1.59 -5.02
CA VAL A 14 4.75 -3.04 -4.90
C VAL A 14 6.08 -3.63 -5.36
N GLY A 15 6.78 -4.28 -4.44
CA GLY A 15 8.11 -4.82 -4.66
C GLY A 15 8.15 -6.07 -5.55
N PRO A 16 9.36 -6.51 -5.95
CA PRO A 16 9.54 -7.79 -6.63
C PRO A 16 9.03 -8.95 -5.77
N GLN A 17 8.54 -10.00 -6.44
CA GLN A 17 8.22 -11.25 -5.78
C GLN A 17 9.50 -12.02 -5.46
N GLN A 18 9.63 -12.46 -4.20
CA GLN A 18 10.72 -13.30 -3.70
C GLN A 18 10.11 -14.59 -3.17
N GLY A 19 10.10 -15.66 -3.98
CA GLY A 19 9.36 -16.88 -3.68
C GLY A 19 7.85 -16.66 -3.66
N GLU A 20 7.20 -17.00 -2.55
CA GLU A 20 5.76 -16.80 -2.31
C GLU A 20 5.43 -15.42 -1.71
N ILE A 21 6.45 -14.60 -1.49
CA ILE A 21 6.37 -13.34 -0.75
C ILE A 21 6.45 -12.17 -1.72
N ARG A 22 5.58 -11.18 -1.54
CA ARG A 22 5.68 -9.88 -2.22
C ARG A 22 5.45 -8.76 -1.22
N ARG A 23 6.31 -7.74 -1.24
CA ARG A 23 6.25 -6.59 -0.32
C ARG A 23 5.50 -5.43 -0.96
N TRP A 24 4.91 -4.59 -0.14
CA TRP A 24 4.36 -3.30 -0.55
C TRP A 24 4.67 -2.24 0.50
N ALA A 25 4.73 -0.98 0.09
CA ALA A 25 4.94 0.17 0.97
C ALA A 25 4.21 1.41 0.44
N ILE A 26 3.63 2.21 1.32
CA ILE A 26 2.91 3.46 0.98
C ILE A 26 3.83 4.64 1.28
N TYR A 27 3.94 5.55 0.31
CA TYR A 27 4.73 6.78 0.39
C TYR A 27 3.80 7.97 0.10
N PRO A 28 3.09 8.50 1.10
CA PRO A 28 2.38 9.75 0.90
C PRO A 28 3.41 10.86 0.62
N ASP A 29 3.04 11.77 -0.27
CA ASP A 29 3.94 12.81 -0.78
C ASP A 29 4.60 13.59 0.37
N GLY A 30 5.94 13.61 0.38
CA GLY A 30 6.74 14.28 1.41
C GLY A 30 7.26 13.39 2.54
N ALA A 31 6.86 12.11 2.63
CA ALA A 31 7.42 11.21 3.64
C ALA A 31 8.86 10.77 3.27
N PRO A 32 9.85 10.85 4.20
CA PRO A 32 11.19 10.32 3.95
C PRO A 32 11.13 8.82 3.67
N LYS A 33 12.17 8.28 3.01
CA LYS A 33 12.30 6.85 2.65
C LYS A 33 12.21 5.94 3.89
N GLY A 34 10.98 5.64 4.28
CA GLY A 34 10.58 4.86 5.46
C GLY A 34 9.13 4.39 5.34
N GLY A 35 8.31 5.10 4.55
CA GLY A 35 6.91 4.75 4.28
C GLY A 35 6.02 5.02 5.50
N THR A 36 4.74 5.28 5.27
CA THR A 36 3.76 5.47 6.36
C THR A 36 3.18 4.12 6.81
N ALA A 37 3.13 3.15 5.90
CA ALA A 37 2.80 1.76 6.19
C ALA A 37 3.45 0.85 5.15
N SER A 38 3.83 -0.36 5.57
CA SER A 38 4.39 -1.38 4.69
C SER A 38 3.93 -2.76 5.12
N GLY A 39 3.94 -3.71 4.19
CA GLY A 39 3.46 -5.04 4.45
C GLY A 39 3.95 -6.08 3.46
N VAL A 40 3.53 -7.32 3.72
CA VAL A 40 3.88 -8.50 2.93
C VAL A 40 2.60 -9.22 2.55
N ALA A 41 2.41 -9.47 1.26
CA ALA A 41 1.46 -10.46 0.75
C ALA A 41 2.18 -11.80 0.57
N ARG A 42 1.55 -12.90 1.02
CA ARG A 42 2.05 -14.26 0.83
C ARG A 42 1.05 -15.06 0.02
N THR A 43 1.46 -15.68 -1.07
CA THR A 43 0.59 -16.61 -1.78
C THR A 43 1.37 -17.66 -2.56
N THR A 44 0.77 -18.83 -2.65
CA THR A 44 1.27 -19.97 -3.41
C THR A 44 0.95 -19.88 -4.91
N ARG A 45 0.17 -18.86 -5.33
CA ARG A 45 -0.28 -18.69 -6.72
C ARG A 45 0.45 -17.56 -7.44
N ALA A 46 0.99 -17.85 -8.64
CA ALA A 46 1.75 -16.91 -9.48
C ALA A 46 1.01 -15.59 -9.81
N ARG A 47 -0.33 -15.60 -9.88
CA ARG A 47 -1.17 -14.39 -10.10
C ARG A 47 -1.69 -13.73 -8.81
N GLY A 48 -1.52 -14.34 -7.64
CA GLY A 48 -2.14 -13.86 -6.40
C GLY A 48 -1.31 -12.77 -5.69
N ALA A 49 0.02 -12.86 -5.72
CA ALA A 49 0.87 -12.11 -4.78
C ALA A 49 0.85 -10.62 -5.08
N PHE A 50 0.79 -10.27 -6.37
CA PHE A 50 0.69 -8.89 -6.81
C PHE A 50 -0.66 -8.29 -6.43
N LYS A 51 -1.75 -8.99 -6.75
CA LYS A 51 -3.11 -8.52 -6.47
C LYS A 51 -3.36 -8.38 -4.97
N GLU A 52 -2.90 -9.33 -4.16
CA GLU A 52 -2.97 -9.21 -2.70
C GLU A 52 -2.14 -8.04 -2.17
N ALA A 53 -0.92 -7.86 -2.66
CA ALA A 53 -0.10 -6.72 -2.25
C ALA A 53 -0.77 -5.38 -2.58
N VAL A 54 -1.38 -5.28 -3.76
CA VAL A 54 -2.18 -4.11 -4.17
C VAL A 54 -3.39 -3.92 -3.26
N ASN A 55 -4.21 -4.97 -3.05
CA ASN A 55 -5.40 -4.88 -2.20
C ASN A 55 -5.06 -4.47 -0.76
N ASN A 56 -3.99 -5.04 -0.20
CA ASN A 56 -3.54 -4.73 1.16
C ASN A 56 -3.01 -3.28 1.25
N ALA A 57 -2.28 -2.81 0.23
CA ALA A 57 -1.84 -1.42 0.17
C ALA A 57 -3.02 -0.45 0.05
N CYS A 58 -4.02 -0.75 -0.80
CA CYS A 58 -5.23 0.07 -0.91
C CYS A 58 -6.02 0.11 0.40
N ALA A 59 -6.20 -1.02 1.08
CA ALA A 59 -6.88 -1.09 2.37
C ALA A 59 -6.15 -0.26 3.45
N ALA A 60 -4.82 -0.30 3.47
CA ALA A 60 -4.02 0.52 4.38
C ALA A 60 -4.09 2.01 4.04
N ILE A 61 -4.18 2.38 2.75
CA ILE A 61 -4.46 3.75 2.32
C ILE A 61 -5.86 4.19 2.78
N ASP A 62 -6.88 3.36 2.58
CA ASP A 62 -8.27 3.65 2.99
C ASP A 62 -8.38 3.78 4.52
N GLU A 63 -7.71 2.94 5.30
CA GLU A 63 -7.64 3.08 6.76
C GLU A 63 -6.89 4.36 7.18
N TRP A 64 -5.78 4.68 6.52
CA TRP A 64 -5.04 5.92 6.79
C TRP A 64 -5.89 7.16 6.51
N LEU A 65 -6.59 7.20 5.38
CA LEU A 65 -7.53 8.26 5.04
C LEU A 65 -8.76 8.26 5.97
N GLY A 66 -9.22 7.11 6.45
CA GLY A 66 -10.34 7.00 7.39
C GLY A 66 -9.99 7.41 8.82
N ARG A 67 -8.71 7.27 9.23
CA ARG A 67 -8.18 7.76 10.51
C ARG A 67 -7.72 9.22 10.45
N GLY A 68 -7.32 9.69 9.27
CA GLY A 68 -6.88 11.06 8.99
C GLY A 68 -7.96 11.98 8.41
N ALA A 69 -9.14 11.42 8.06
CA ALA A 69 -10.37 12.18 8.10
C ALA A 69 -10.61 12.46 9.58
N ASP A 70 -10.11 13.59 10.07
CA ASP A 70 -10.89 14.35 11.03
C ASP A 70 -12.35 14.19 10.59
N PRO A 71 -13.30 13.81 11.49
CA PRO A 71 -14.67 14.14 11.18
C PRO A 71 -14.60 15.62 10.86
N VAL A 72 -14.84 16.01 9.60
CA VAL A 72 -15.09 17.40 9.29
C VAL A 72 -16.19 17.73 10.25
N GLY A 73 -15.82 18.47 11.30
CA GLY A 73 -16.78 19.02 12.22
C GLY A 73 -17.76 19.70 11.30
N CYS A 74 -18.99 19.20 11.29
CA CYS A 74 -20.09 20.10 11.11
C CYS A 74 -20.06 21.00 12.35
N ASP A 75 -19.21 22.03 12.29
CA ASP A 75 -19.39 23.33 12.93
C ASP A 75 -18.59 24.38 12.14
#